data_AF-A0A1H1A9R9-F1
#
_entry.id   AF-A0A1H1A9R9-F1
#
_cell.length_a   1.000
_cell.length_b   1.000
_cell.length_c   1.000
_cell.angle_alpha   90.00
_cell.angle_beta   90.00
_cell.angle_gamma   90.00
#
_symmetry.space_group_name_H-M   'P 1'
#
loop_
_entity.id
_entity.type
_entity.pdbx_description
1 polymer ?
#
loop_
_entity_poly.entity_id
_entity_poly.type
_entity_poly.pdbx_seq_one_letter_code
_entity_poly.pdbx_strand_id
1 'polypeptide(L)' 'MKLVKIVVGIAVGAVLTTAFAWVGLYLFGIFVLHGEGSLFDASRTAENTFFIAWFALTVVASILGGYVGYASGEKPRES' A
#
# COMPACT_ATOMS: atom_id res chain seq x y z
N MET A 1 -23.74 -7.54 -3.83
CA MET A 1 -22.91 -6.89 -4.86
C MET A 1 -21.46 -7.40 -4.72
N LYS A 2 -21.12 -8.53 -5.35
CA LYS A 2 -19.80 -9.17 -5.22
C LYS A 2 -18.68 -8.28 -5.80
N LEU A 3 -18.93 -7.65 -6.94
CA LEU A 3 -18.04 -6.65 -7.55
C LEU A 3 -17.71 -5.48 -6.62
N VAL A 4 -18.70 -4.92 -5.93
CA VAL A 4 -18.47 -3.80 -4.99
C VAL A 4 -17.52 -4.20 -3.86
N LYS A 5 -17.66 -5.40 -3.29
CA LYS A 5 -16.74 -5.89 -2.24
C LYS A 5 -15.31 -6.05 -2.74
N ILE A 6 -15.13 -6.51 -3.98
CA ILE A 6 -13.82 -6.65 -4.61
C ILE A 6 -13.18 -5.28 -4.84
N VAL A 7 -13.93 -4.34 -5.41
CA VAL A 7 -13.46 -2.96 -5.66
C VAL A 7 -13.09 -2.25 -4.36
N VAL A 8 -13.91 -2.41 -3.31
CA VAL A 8 -13.61 -1.85 -1.99
C VAL A 8 -12.35 -2.50 -1.40
N GLY A 9 -12.18 -3.82 -1.52
CA GLY A 9 -10.99 -4.51 -1.05
C GLY A 9 -9.70 -4.03 -1.74
N ILE A 10 -9.75 -3.83 -3.07
CA ILE A 10 -8.65 -3.26 -3.84
C ILE A 10 -8.32 -1.84 -3.36
N ALA A 11 -9.34 -0.97 -3.24
CA ALA A 11 -9.17 0.41 -2.82
C ALA A 11 -8.59 0.52 -1.39
N VAL A 12 -9.10 -0.28 -0.45
CA VAL A 12 -8.61 -0.32 0.93
C VAL A 12 -7.16 -0.81 0.98
N GLY A 13 -6.82 -1.86 0.22
CA GLY A 13 -5.44 -2.34 0.12
C GLY A 13 -4.48 -1.25 -0.37
N ALA A 14 -4.85 -0.55 -1.45
CA ALA A 14 -4.04 0.53 -2.00
C ALA A 14 -3.87 1.72 -1.03
N VAL A 15 -4.95 2.13 -0.36
CA VAL A 15 -4.92 3.23 0.62
C VAL A 15 -4.04 2.87 1.82
N LEU A 16 -4.17 1.67 2.36
CA LEU A 16 -3.36 1.22 3.49
C LEU A 16 -1.88 1.17 3.13
N THR A 17 -1.52 0.56 2.00
CA THR A 17 -0.13 0.50 1.54
C THR A 17 0.46 1.89 1.33
N THR A 18 -0.33 2.82 0.78
CA THR A 18 0.09 4.20 0.61
C THR A 18 0.34 4.87 1.97
N ALA A 19 -0.58 4.72 2.93
CA ALA A 19 -0.38 5.25 4.28
C ALA A 19 0.89 4.67 4.94
N PHE A 20 1.11 3.36 4.83
CA PHE A 20 2.32 2.70 5.36
C PHE A 20 3.61 3.21 4.70
N ALA A 21 3.60 3.41 3.39
CA ALA A 21 4.77 3.92 2.67
C ALA A 21 5.12 5.35 3.09
N TRP A 22 4.10 6.20 3.30
CA TRP A 22 4.30 7.56 3.82
C TRP A 22 4.83 7.56 5.26
N VAL A 23 4.30 6.69 6.13
CA VAL A 23 4.82 6.53 7.49
C VAL A 23 6.27 6.03 7.47
N GLY A 24 6.58 5.05 6.63
CA GLY A 24 7.94 4.54 6.45
C GLY A 24 8.91 5.63 5.99
N LEU A 25 8.49 6.47 5.03
CA LEU A 25 9.28 7.60 4.55
C LEU A 25 9.54 8.62 5.67
N TYR A 26 8.52 8.95 6.46
CA TYR A 26 8.64 9.87 7.59
C TYR A 26 9.60 9.33 8.66
N LEU A 27 9.45 8.06 9.03
CA LEU A 27 10.36 7.40 9.99
C LEU A 27 11.79 7.34 9.44
N PHE A 28 11.98 7.06 8.15
CA PHE A 28 13.29 7.05 7.53
C PHE A 28 13.95 8.44 7.57
N GLY A 29 13.20 9.49 7.27
CA GLY A 29 13.68 10.87 7.40
C GLY A 29 14.13 11.22 8.82
N ILE A 30 13.40 10.75 9.83
CA ILE A 30 13.75 10.97 11.25
C ILE A 30 14.97 10.13 11.67
N PHE A 31 14.94 8.82 11.43
CA PHE A 31 15.91 7.90 12.02
C PHE A 31 17.20 7.77 11.21
N VAL A 32 17.14 7.93 9.89
CA VAL A 32 18.28 7.73 8.99
C VAL A 32 18.87 9.05 8.56
N LEU A 33 18.04 9.98 8.06
CA LEU A 33 18.51 11.31 7.67
C LEU A 33 18.65 12.28 8.85
N HIS A 34 18.24 11.90 10.07
CA HIS A 34 18.30 12.76 11.27
C HIS A 34 17.63 14.14 11.08
N GLY A 35 16.68 14.25 10.16
CA GLY A 35 16.03 15.51 9.79
C GLY A 35 16.82 16.39 8.81
N GLU A 36 18.01 15.98 8.37
CA GLU A 36 18.78 16.66 7.32
C GLU A 36 18.28 16.25 5.93
N GLY A 37 17.14 16.81 5.53
CA GLY A 37 16.61 16.72 4.17
C GLY A 37 15.73 15.50 3.89
N SER A 38 15.18 15.45 2.67
CA SER A 38 14.31 14.37 2.21
C SER A 38 15.11 13.25 1.53
N LEU A 39 14.60 12.02 1.59
CA LEU A 39 15.12 10.88 0.80
C LEU A 39 15.17 11.23 -0.70
N PHE A 40 14.23 12.07 -1.15
CA PHE A 40 14.14 12.59 -2.51
C PHE A 40 15.21 13.64 -2.85
N ASP A 41 15.77 14.34 -1.86
CA ASP A 41 16.87 15.29 -2.08
C ASP A 41 18.24 14.61 -2.11
N ALA A 42 18.38 13.48 -1.42
CA ALA A 42 19.67 12.80 -1.26
C ALA A 42 20.11 12.00 -2.48
N SER A 43 19.18 11.38 -3.24
CA SER A 43 19.53 10.49 -4.35
C SER A 43 18.34 10.14 -5.26
N ARG A 44 18.47 10.39 -6.58
CA ARG A 44 17.52 9.92 -7.61
C ARG A 44 17.34 8.40 -7.62
N THR A 45 18.36 7.65 -7.24
CA THR A 45 18.29 6.18 -7.17
C THR A 45 17.40 5.75 -6.02
N ALA A 46 17.52 6.39 -4.86
CA ALA A 46 16.74 6.06 -3.68
C ALA A 46 15.24 6.39 -3.87
N GLU A 47 14.95 7.53 -4.54
CA GLU A 47 13.60 7.88 -4.98
C GLU A 47 12.98 6.79 -5.87
N ASN A 48 13.70 6.38 -6.91
CA ASN A 48 13.18 5.40 -7.87
C ASN A 48 12.95 4.03 -7.20
N THR A 49 13.86 3.61 -6.32
CA THR A 49 13.69 2.38 -5.53
C THR A 49 12.47 2.46 -4.61
N PHE A 50 12.22 3.60 -3.96
CA PHE A 50 11.03 3.80 -3.14
C PHE A 50 9.74 3.65 -3.96
N PHE A 51 9.66 4.31 -5.12
CA PHE A 51 8.47 4.21 -5.97
C PHE A 51 8.26 2.79 -6.51
N ILE A 52 9.32 2.09 -6.90
CA ILE A 52 9.23 0.69 -7.34
C ILE A 52 8.74 -0.20 -6.20
N ALA A 53 9.31 -0.07 -5.00
CA ALA A 53 8.93 -0.86 -3.84
C ALA A 53 7.48 -0.58 -3.40
N TRP A 54 7.10 0.70 -3.34
CA TRP A 54 5.73 1.13 -3.03
C TRP A 54 4.74 0.60 -4.06
N PHE A 55 5.04 0.73 -5.35
CA PHE A 55 4.16 0.25 -6.41
C PHE A 55 3.98 -1.26 -6.36
N ALA A 56 5.08 -2.02 -6.20
CA ALA A 56 5.02 -3.47 -6.06
C ALA A 56 4.18 -3.89 -4.85
N LEU A 57 4.38 -3.26 -3.69
CA LEU A 57 3.58 -3.52 -2.49
C LEU A 57 2.10 -3.17 -2.70
N THR A 58 1.81 -2.07 -3.41
CA THR A 58 0.44 -1.62 -3.67
C THR A 58 -0.28 -2.62 -4.57
N VAL A 59 0.41 -3.14 -5.59
CA VAL A 59 -0.12 -4.20 -6.47
C VAL A 59 -0.44 -5.47 -5.66
N VAL A 60 0.50 -5.94 -4.84
CA VAL A 60 0.30 -7.12 -4.00
C VAL A 60 -0.86 -6.93 -3.01
N ALA A 61 -0.91 -5.80 -2.32
CA ALA A 61 -1.98 -5.49 -1.37
C ALA A 61 -3.34 -5.33 -2.06
N SER A 62 -3.37 -4.78 -3.28
CA SER A 62 -4.58 -4.68 -4.09
C SER A 62 -5.11 -6.06 -4.50
N ILE A 63 -4.22 -6.96 -4.93
CA ILE A 63 -4.57 -8.34 -5.28
C ILE A 63 -5.11 -9.07 -4.04
N LEU A 64 -4.42 -8.96 -2.90
CA LEU A 64 -4.86 -9.56 -1.64
C LEU A 64 -6.20 -9.00 -1.16
N GLY A 65 -6.38 -7.68 -1.19
CA GLY A 65 -7.64 -7.02 -0.83
C GLY A 65 -8.79 -7.43 -1.73
N GLY A 66 -8.55 -7.51 -3.05
CA GLY A 66 -9.51 -8.03 -4.02
C GLY A 66 -9.87 -9.50 -3.78
N TYR A 67 -8.89 -10.35 -3.46
CA TYR A 67 -9.09 -11.76 -3.11
C TYR A 67 -9.92 -11.94 -1.83
N VAL A 68 -9.63 -11.16 -0.77
CA VAL A 68 -10.43 -11.15 0.46
C VAL A 68 -11.86 -10.66 0.18
N GLY A 69 -12.01 -9.63 -0.66
CA GLY A 69 -13.32 -9.15 -1.12
C GLY A 69 -14.10 -10.20 -1.92
N TYR A 70 -13.42 -11.02 -2.72
CA TYR A 70 -14.00 -12.14 -3.46
C TYR A 70 -14.45 -13.28 -2.52
N ALA A 71 -13.55 -13.73 -1.63
CA ALA A 71 -13.79 -14.83 -0.69
C ALA A 71 -14.90 -14.51 0.32
N SER A 72 -14.97 -13.26 0.81
CA SER A 72 -16.06 -12.79 1.68
C SER A 72 -17.40 -12.59 0.97
N GLY A 73 -17.41 -12.66 -0.37
CA GLY A 73 -18.60 -12.73 -1.21
C GLY A 73 -19.12 -14.15 -1.43
N GLU A 74 -18.31 -15.17 -1.09
CA GLU A 74 -18.65 -16.59 -1.24
C GLU A 74 -19.20 -17.25 0.03
N LYS A 75 -19.05 -16.64 1.20
CA LYS A 75 -19.73 -17.14 2.40
C LYS A 75 -21.25 -17.17 2.12
N PRO A 76 -21.90 -18.35 2.16
CA PRO A 76 -23.35 -18.42 2.11
C PRO A 76 -23.85 -17.50 3.23
N ARG A 77 -24.84 -16.67 2.92
CA ARG A 77 -25.65 -16.08 3.97
C ARG A 77 -26.34 -17.25 4.66
N GLU A 78 -25.76 -17.78 5.73
CA GLU A 78 -26.54 -18.59 6.66
C GLU A 78 -27.68 -17.70 7.15
N SER A 79 -28.87 -18.27 7.00
CA SER A 79 -30.22 -17.69 7.10
C SER A 79 -30.52 -17.05 8.44
#